data_AF-A0A919L0J9-F1
#
_entry.id   AF-A0A919L0J9-F1
#
_cell.length_a   1.000
_cell.length_b   1.000
_cell.length_c   1.000
_cell.angle_alpha   90.00
_cell.angle_beta   90.00
_cell.angle_gamma   90.00
#
_symmetry.space_group_name_H-M   'P 1'
#
loop_
_entity.id
_entity.type
_entity.pdbx_description
1 polymer ?
#
loop_
_entity_poly.entity_id
_entity_poly.type
_entity_poly.pdbx_seq_one_letter_code
_entity_poly.pdbx_strand_id
1 'polypeptide(L)'
;MSLLPDQWSLLEELAAAHARAPGWLHGGHDEGDGRRRTSAVQALARESLCELASAGPEDLPGPRGEGTGWAARITADGVLALQYRCRRDQPVPAPRPAEVADPALVPLELLDSEMEPLRRFLAIPGLGDARLVLVRDVVEQAWAVPGGRRWQVTATPEQVEAIGFVLRLEALAGTARAWHRFLREYGPPIRPAR
;
A
#
# COMPACT_ATOMS: atom_id res chain seq x y z
N MET A 1 -0.85 4.23 11.16
CA MET A 1 0.02 5.32 10.68
C MET A 1 -0.53 5.83 9.37
N SER A 2 -0.78 7.14 9.25
CA SER A 2 -1.23 7.80 8.03
C SER A 2 -0.10 8.66 7.47
N LEU A 3 0.00 8.77 6.14
CA LEU A 3 0.98 9.67 5.54
C LEU A 3 0.57 11.13 5.75
N LEU A 4 1.57 11.99 5.94
CA LEU A 4 1.42 13.44 6.06
C LEU A 4 1.29 14.10 4.66
N PRO A 5 0.75 15.33 4.56
CA PRO A 5 0.62 16.04 3.29
C PRO A 5 1.93 16.17 2.50
N ASP A 6 3.04 16.47 3.18
CA ASP A 6 4.36 16.60 2.55
C ASP A 6 4.88 15.26 2.00
N GLN A 7 4.55 14.15 2.67
CA GLN A 7 4.91 12.79 2.21
C GLN A 7 4.10 12.40 0.97
N TRP A 8 2.82 12.76 0.94
CA TRP A 8 1.96 12.56 -0.22
C TRP A 8 2.42 13.37 -1.43
N SER A 9 2.75 14.65 -1.22
CA SER A 9 3.26 15.53 -2.27
C SER A 9 4.57 14.99 -2.85
N LEU A 10 5.50 14.55 -2.00
CA LEU A 10 6.75 13.94 -2.45
C LEU A 10 6.54 12.63 -3.21
N LEU A 11 5.58 11.80 -2.80
CA LEU A 11 5.26 10.55 -3.49
C LEU A 11 4.68 10.81 -4.89
N GLU A 12 3.84 11.85 -5.05
CA GLU A 12 3.34 12.32 -6.35
C GLU A 12 4.47 12.83 -7.25
N GLU A 13 5.42 13.60 -6.69
CA GLU A 13 6.59 14.06 -7.44
C GLU A 13 7.46 12.89 -7.93
N LEU A 14 7.69 11.88 -7.09
CA LEU A 14 8.42 10.67 -7.46
C LEU A 14 7.69 9.89 -8.57
N ALA A 15 6.36 9.79 -8.51
CA ALA A 15 5.56 9.16 -9.56
C ALA A 15 5.64 9.94 -10.88
N ALA A 16 5.54 11.27 -10.82
CA ALA A 16 5.63 12.14 -12.00
C ALA A 16 7.04 12.13 -12.62
N ALA A 17 8.10 12.01 -11.82
CA ALA A 17 9.45 11.81 -12.31
C ALA A 17 9.58 10.45 -13.02
N HIS A 18 9.12 9.38 -12.39
CA HIS A 18 9.16 8.02 -12.96
C HIS A 18 8.39 7.90 -14.28
N ALA A 19 7.22 8.54 -14.39
CA ALA A 19 6.41 8.55 -15.61
C ALA A 19 7.08 9.27 -16.79
N ARG A 20 7.92 10.28 -16.52
CA ARG A 20 8.67 11.02 -17.55
C ARG A 20 9.92 10.26 -18.00
N ALA A 21 10.67 9.72 -17.04
CA ALA A 21 11.81 8.87 -17.27
C ALA A 21 12.02 7.97 -16.05
N PRO A 22 11.95 6.64 -16.20
CA PRO A 22 12.21 5.74 -15.09
C PRO A 22 13.65 5.97 -14.59
N GLY A 23 13.79 6.52 -13.38
CA GLY A 23 15.07 6.96 -12.86
C GLY A 23 15.00 7.51 -11.43
N TRP A 24 16.14 8.00 -10.95
CA TRP A 24 16.28 8.54 -9.61
C TRP A 24 15.88 10.02 -9.58
N LEU A 25 15.03 10.39 -8.62
CA LEU A 25 14.80 11.77 -8.25
C LEU A 25 15.81 12.16 -7.19
N HIS A 26 16.52 13.27 -7.42
CA HIS A 26 17.51 13.81 -6.51
C HIS A 26 16.92 14.97 -5.71
N GLY A 27 17.32 15.10 -4.44
CA GLY A 27 16.93 16.23 -3.60
C GLY A 27 18.07 16.73 -2.72
N GLY A 28 18.10 18.04 -2.49
CA GLY A 28 19.12 18.71 -1.70
C GLY A 28 18.86 18.66 -0.19
N HIS A 29 19.91 18.93 0.59
CA HIS A 29 19.82 19.08 2.05
C HIS A 29 19.61 20.52 2.54
N ASP A 30 19.84 21.53 1.70
CA ASP A 30 19.96 22.91 2.18
C ASP A 30 18.65 23.70 2.26
N GLU A 31 18.58 24.43 3.39
CA GLU A 31 17.57 25.33 3.95
C GLU A 31 16.13 24.79 4.13
N GLY A 32 15.54 25.11 5.30
CA GLY A 32 14.14 24.93 5.72
C GLY A 32 13.38 23.70 5.21
N ASP A 33 13.04 23.74 3.93
CA ASP A 33 12.33 22.73 3.16
C ASP A 33 13.14 21.45 2.90
N GLY A 34 14.48 21.55 2.78
CA GLY A 34 15.38 20.41 2.56
C GLY A 34 15.32 19.36 3.69
N ARG A 35 15.23 19.80 4.96
CA ARG A 35 15.09 18.89 6.12
C ARG A 35 13.74 18.19 6.16
N ARG A 36 12.66 18.89 5.78
CA ARG A 36 11.31 18.30 5.70
C ARG A 36 11.24 17.24 4.61
N ARG A 37 11.78 17.54 3.42
CA ARG A 37 11.83 16.61 2.30
C ARG A 37 12.72 15.40 2.59
N THR A 38 13.87 15.60 3.23
CA THR A 38 14.74 14.49 3.71
C THR A 38 14.00 13.58 4.70
N SER A 39 13.25 14.17 5.65
CA SER A 39 12.45 13.39 6.59
C SER A 39 11.29 12.65 5.91
N ALA A 40 10.65 13.28 4.93
CA ALA A 40 9.57 12.69 4.15
C ALA A 40 10.06 11.50 3.32
N VAL A 41 11.19 11.62 2.61
CA VAL A 41 11.72 10.52 1.79
C VAL A 41 12.15 9.33 2.65
N GLN A 42 12.74 9.57 3.82
CA GLN A 42 13.07 8.51 4.77
C GLN A 42 11.82 7.79 5.30
N ALA A 43 10.74 8.55 5.59
CA ALA A 43 9.49 7.95 6.02
C ALA A 43 8.85 7.09 4.91
N LEU A 44 8.81 7.59 3.67
CA LEU A 44 8.32 6.82 2.51
C LEU A 44 9.15 5.56 2.26
N ALA A 45 10.47 5.62 2.46
CA ALA A 45 11.37 4.47 2.31
C ALA A 45 11.17 3.41 3.40
N ARG A 46 10.95 3.82 4.66
CA ARG A 46 10.56 2.90 5.75
C ARG A 46 9.25 2.17 5.42
N GLU A 47 8.35 2.88 4.75
CA GLU A 47 7.10 2.32 4.23
C GLU A 47 7.26 1.59 2.89
N SER A 48 8.47 1.39 2.37
CA SER A 48 8.71 0.73 1.07
C SER A 48 7.93 1.34 -0.10
N LEU A 49 7.49 2.60 0.01
CA LEU A 49 6.78 3.34 -1.05
C LEU A 49 7.76 4.00 -2.01
N CYS A 50 9.00 4.20 -1.57
CA CYS A 50 10.13 4.53 -2.41
C CYS A 50 11.36 3.74 -1.98
N GLU A 51 12.32 3.61 -2.88
CA GLU A 51 13.65 3.10 -2.60
C GLU A 51 14.61 4.26 -2.49
N LEU A 52 15.44 4.26 -1.45
CA LEU A 52 16.56 5.20 -1.28
C LEU A 52 17.81 4.57 -1.87
N ALA A 53 18.61 5.40 -2.54
CA ALA A 53 19.92 5.01 -3.02
C ALA A 53 20.83 4.57 -1.86
N SER A 54 21.40 3.37 -1.99
CA SER A 54 22.39 2.84 -1.05
C SER A 54 23.78 3.42 -1.28
N ALA A 55 24.09 3.77 -2.54
CA ALA A 55 25.30 4.47 -2.95
C ALA A 55 25.11 5.98 -2.83
N GLY A 56 26.22 6.72 -2.77
CA GLY A 56 26.17 8.17 -2.80
C GLY A 56 25.34 8.65 -4.00
N PRO A 57 24.47 9.66 -3.84
CA PRO A 57 23.66 10.19 -4.95
C PRO A 57 24.52 10.65 -6.14
N GLU A 58 25.82 10.88 -5.91
CA GLU A 58 26.85 11.20 -6.89
C GLU A 58 27.19 10.08 -7.90
N ASP A 59 26.77 8.84 -7.67
CA ASP A 59 27.04 7.71 -8.59
C ASP A 59 25.83 7.35 -9.47
N LEU A 60 24.70 8.05 -9.30
CA LEU A 60 23.44 7.70 -9.95
C LEU A 60 23.09 8.62 -11.14
N PRO A 61 22.56 8.05 -12.25
CA PRO A 61 22.16 8.82 -13.42
C PRO A 61 20.89 9.63 -13.15
N GLY A 62 20.89 10.92 -13.50
CA GLY A 62 19.76 11.83 -13.36
C GLY A 62 20.18 13.30 -13.28
N PRO A 63 19.24 14.24 -13.45
CA PRO A 63 19.50 15.66 -13.23
C PRO A 63 19.81 15.92 -11.74
N ARG A 64 20.94 16.57 -11.47
CA ARG A 64 21.40 16.88 -10.10
C ARG A 64 21.28 18.38 -9.84
N GLY A 65 20.85 18.71 -8.63
CA GLY A 65 21.06 20.05 -8.07
C GLY A 65 22.38 20.10 -7.31
N GLU A 66 22.99 21.27 -7.20
CA GLU A 66 24.06 21.49 -6.22
C GLU A 66 23.55 21.16 -4.81
N GLY A 67 24.34 20.45 -4.00
CA GLY A 67 23.97 20.06 -2.64
C GLY A 67 23.03 18.84 -2.52
N THR A 68 23.01 17.95 -3.52
CA THR A 68 22.20 16.72 -3.49
C THR A 68 22.56 15.84 -2.30
N GLY A 69 21.61 15.64 -1.39
CA GLY A 69 21.77 14.86 -0.17
C GLY A 69 21.10 13.49 -0.19
N TRP A 70 20.19 13.25 -1.13
CA TRP A 70 19.54 11.96 -1.32
C TRP A 70 19.11 11.75 -2.77
N ALA A 71 18.95 10.48 -3.14
CA ALA A 71 18.30 10.06 -4.36
C ALA A 71 17.26 8.96 -4.05
N ALA A 72 16.07 9.09 -4.61
CA ALA A 72 14.99 8.13 -4.41
C ALA A 72 14.25 7.81 -5.71
N ARG A 73 13.72 6.58 -5.80
CA ARG A 73 12.80 6.17 -6.87
C ARG A 73 11.52 5.60 -6.27
N ILE A 74 10.38 5.84 -6.92
CA ILE A 74 9.11 5.25 -6.47
C ILE A 74 9.12 3.73 -6.67
N THR A 75 8.48 2.99 -5.75
CA THR A 75 8.25 1.54 -5.91
C THR A 75 6.87 1.27 -6.51
N ALA A 76 6.62 0.03 -6.94
CA ALA A 76 5.27 -0.39 -7.36
C ALA A 76 4.23 -0.17 -6.24
N ASP A 77 4.60 -0.45 -4.98
CA ASP A 77 3.74 -0.20 -3.81
C ASP A 77 3.46 1.30 -3.60
N GLY A 78 4.42 2.18 -3.90
CA GLY A 78 4.23 3.63 -3.89
C GLY A 78 3.21 4.11 -4.93
N VAL A 79 3.30 3.58 -6.15
CA VAL A 79 2.33 3.86 -7.23
C VAL A 79 0.93 3.37 -6.82
N LEU A 80 0.84 2.18 -6.25
CA LEU A 80 -0.39 1.60 -5.73
C LEU A 80 -1.03 2.45 -4.63
N ALA A 81 -0.23 2.99 -3.71
CA ALA A 81 -0.73 3.86 -2.65
C ALA A 81 -1.37 5.15 -3.21
N LEU A 82 -0.79 5.74 -4.27
CA LEU A 82 -1.37 6.90 -4.94
C LEU A 82 -2.70 6.55 -5.64
N GLN A 83 -2.73 5.45 -6.39
CA GLN A 83 -3.94 4.99 -7.08
C GLN A 83 -5.07 4.68 -6.10
N TYR A 84 -4.74 4.01 -4.99
CA TYR A 84 -5.69 3.69 -3.93
C TYR A 84 -6.26 4.96 -3.27
N ARG A 85 -5.40 5.93 -2.92
CA ARG A 85 -5.83 7.20 -2.30
C ARG A 85 -6.84 7.95 -3.16
N CYS A 86 -6.63 8.02 -4.47
CA CYS A 86 -7.55 8.69 -5.40
C CYS A 86 -8.96 8.07 -5.47
N ARG A 87 -9.12 6.83 -5.01
CA ARG A 87 -10.39 6.09 -5.01
C ARG A 87 -11.02 5.99 -3.63
N ARG A 88 -10.36 6.49 -2.58
CA ARG A 88 -10.78 6.33 -1.18
C ARG A 88 -12.24 6.75 -0.95
N ASP A 89 -12.66 7.84 -1.56
CA ASP A 89 -14.01 8.42 -1.36
C ASP A 89 -15.04 7.93 -2.39
N GLN A 90 -14.70 6.94 -3.22
CA GLN A 90 -15.62 6.41 -4.23
C GLN A 90 -16.44 5.24 -3.70
N PRO A 91 -17.74 5.15 -4.06
CA PRO A 91 -18.59 4.02 -3.70
C PRO A 91 -18.16 2.75 -4.45
N VAL A 92 -18.21 1.62 -3.76
CA VAL A 92 -17.63 0.35 -4.20
C VAL A 92 -18.72 -0.71 -4.47
N PRO A 93 -18.62 -1.51 -5.56
CA PRO A 93 -19.62 -2.52 -5.88
C PRO A 93 -19.52 -3.79 -5.02
N ALA A 94 -20.67 -4.46 -4.83
CA ALA A 94 -20.80 -5.68 -4.03
C ALA A 94 -20.50 -6.97 -4.83
N PRO A 95 -19.68 -7.90 -4.30
CA PRO A 95 -19.45 -9.23 -4.89
C PRO A 95 -20.37 -10.32 -4.29
N ARG A 96 -20.38 -11.50 -4.92
CA ARG A 96 -21.28 -12.65 -4.66
C ARG A 96 -20.48 -13.87 -4.13
N PRO A 97 -21.04 -14.70 -3.22
CA PRO A 97 -20.28 -15.74 -2.51
C PRO A 97 -19.94 -16.99 -3.35
N ALA A 98 -18.81 -17.64 -3.06
CA ALA A 98 -18.43 -18.99 -3.49
C ALA A 98 -17.86 -19.82 -2.32
N GLU A 99 -18.16 -21.12 -2.25
CA GLU A 99 -17.70 -22.05 -1.20
C GLU A 99 -16.39 -22.76 -1.58
N VAL A 100 -15.39 -22.76 -0.68
CA VAL A 100 -14.30 -23.77 -0.66
C VAL A 100 -13.86 -24.03 0.78
N ALA A 101 -13.73 -25.31 1.16
CA ALA A 101 -13.18 -25.76 2.44
C ALA A 101 -11.90 -26.57 2.20
N ASP A 102 -10.75 -25.95 2.45
CA ASP A 102 -9.43 -26.61 2.47
C ASP A 102 -8.80 -26.41 3.88
N PRO A 103 -8.31 -27.47 4.54
CA PRO A 103 -7.70 -27.41 5.87
C PRO A 103 -6.36 -26.65 5.96
N ALA A 104 -5.75 -26.22 4.84
CA ALA A 104 -4.61 -25.29 4.83
C ALA A 104 -5.02 -23.81 4.96
N LEU A 105 -6.33 -23.52 4.98
CA LEU A 105 -6.85 -22.17 5.00
C LEU A 105 -7.03 -21.63 6.43
N VAL A 106 -6.66 -20.38 6.63
CA VAL A 106 -6.84 -19.63 7.87
C VAL A 106 -8.26 -19.04 7.89
N PRO A 107 -9.10 -19.38 8.88
CA PRO A 107 -10.39 -18.72 9.03
C PRO A 107 -10.19 -17.29 9.55
N LEU A 108 -10.71 -16.32 8.82
CA LEU A 108 -10.70 -14.90 9.16
C LEU A 108 -12.12 -14.39 9.36
N GLU A 109 -12.27 -13.48 10.33
CA GLU A 109 -13.50 -12.71 10.54
C GLU A 109 -13.22 -11.25 10.24
N LEU A 110 -13.67 -10.79 9.08
CA LEU A 110 -13.50 -9.41 8.62
C LEU A 110 -14.74 -8.58 8.93
N LEU A 111 -14.54 -7.33 9.37
CA LEU A 111 -15.60 -6.33 9.46
C LEU A 111 -15.93 -5.73 8.10
N ASP A 112 -17.10 -5.10 7.98
CA ASP A 112 -17.42 -4.19 6.87
C ASP A 112 -16.31 -3.16 6.62
N SER A 113 -15.73 -2.61 7.70
CA SER A 113 -14.63 -1.63 7.61
C SER A 113 -13.31 -2.21 7.09
N GLU A 114 -13.18 -3.53 7.05
CA GLU A 114 -12.03 -4.25 6.49
C GLU A 114 -12.34 -4.75 5.07
N MET A 115 -13.59 -5.16 4.79
CA MET A 115 -14.05 -5.55 3.46
C MET A 115 -14.10 -4.39 2.46
N GLU A 116 -14.48 -3.20 2.92
CA GLU A 116 -14.61 -2.02 2.05
C GLU A 116 -13.27 -1.62 1.39
N PRO A 117 -12.14 -1.55 2.12
CA PRO A 117 -10.81 -1.41 1.51
C PRO A 117 -10.47 -2.46 0.46
N LEU A 118 -10.77 -3.74 0.71
CA LEU A 118 -10.49 -4.83 -0.23
C LEU A 118 -11.23 -4.64 -1.55
N ARG A 119 -12.52 -4.34 -1.47
CA ARG A 119 -13.34 -4.10 -2.65
C ARG A 119 -12.87 -2.84 -3.41
N ARG A 120 -12.43 -1.81 -2.71
CA ARG A 120 -11.85 -0.61 -3.34
C ARG A 120 -10.55 -0.90 -4.08
N PHE A 121 -9.70 -1.76 -3.52
CA PHE A 121 -8.48 -2.21 -4.17
C PHE A 121 -8.77 -2.94 -5.49
N LEU A 122 -9.82 -3.77 -5.53
CA LEU A 122 -10.27 -4.44 -6.76
C LEU A 122 -10.79 -3.50 -7.86
N ALA A 123 -11.17 -2.27 -7.49
CA ALA A 123 -11.67 -1.28 -8.43
C ALA A 123 -10.56 -0.45 -9.10
N ILE A 124 -9.27 -0.70 -8.79
CA ILE A 124 -8.14 -0.01 -9.42
C ILE A 124 -7.95 -0.55 -10.85
N PRO A 125 -8.18 0.27 -11.90
CA PRO A 125 -8.10 -0.20 -13.28
C PRO A 125 -6.66 -0.42 -13.73
N GLY A 126 -6.45 -1.44 -14.58
CA GLY A 126 -5.15 -1.69 -15.22
C GLY A 126 -4.04 -2.14 -14.26
N LEU A 127 -4.39 -2.48 -13.03
CA LEU A 127 -3.45 -3.00 -12.07
C LEU A 127 -3.10 -4.45 -12.44
N GLY A 128 -1.83 -4.69 -12.80
CA GLY A 128 -1.30 -6.01 -13.17
C GLY A 128 -0.69 -6.76 -11.97
N ASP A 129 -1.17 -6.47 -10.75
CA ASP A 129 -0.61 -7.00 -9.52
C ASP A 129 -1.21 -8.35 -9.16
N ALA A 130 -0.38 -9.36 -8.91
CA ALA A 130 -0.83 -10.71 -8.56
C ALA A 130 -1.72 -10.74 -7.30
N ARG A 131 -1.55 -9.77 -6.38
CA ARG A 131 -2.38 -9.63 -5.18
C ARG A 131 -3.84 -9.32 -5.50
N LEU A 132 -4.15 -8.79 -6.69
CA LEU A 132 -5.56 -8.59 -7.10
C LEU A 132 -6.32 -9.90 -7.21
N VAL A 133 -5.68 -10.95 -7.72
CA VAL A 133 -6.31 -12.27 -7.85
C VAL A 133 -6.58 -12.80 -6.44
N LEU A 134 -5.58 -12.73 -5.56
CA LEU A 134 -5.71 -13.16 -4.16
C LEU A 134 -6.82 -12.40 -3.41
N VAL A 135 -6.89 -11.07 -3.55
CA VAL A 135 -7.94 -10.26 -2.92
C VAL A 135 -9.31 -10.52 -3.53
N ARG A 136 -9.39 -10.76 -4.86
CA ARG A 136 -10.65 -11.08 -5.54
C ARG A 136 -11.20 -12.39 -4.99
N ASP A 137 -10.37 -13.41 -4.92
CA ASP A 137 -10.73 -14.72 -4.40
C ASP A 137 -11.27 -14.61 -2.96
N VAL A 138 -10.57 -13.88 -2.07
CA VAL A 138 -11.03 -13.61 -0.70
C VAL A 138 -12.42 -12.95 -0.70
N VAL A 139 -12.58 -11.90 -1.50
CA VAL A 139 -13.80 -11.09 -1.53
C VAL A 139 -14.99 -11.86 -2.12
N GLU A 140 -14.74 -12.74 -3.09
CA GLU A 140 -15.73 -13.64 -3.68
C GLU A 140 -16.05 -14.82 -2.76
N GLN A 141 -15.11 -15.29 -1.94
CA GLN A 141 -15.32 -16.38 -0.99
C GLN A 141 -15.98 -15.90 0.31
N ALA A 142 -15.95 -14.60 0.62
CA ALA A 142 -16.46 -14.08 1.87
C ALA A 142 -17.98 -14.23 2.00
N TRP A 143 -18.46 -14.80 3.11
CA TRP A 143 -19.88 -14.87 3.44
C TRP A 143 -20.24 -13.98 4.61
N ALA A 144 -21.35 -13.25 4.49
CA ALA A 144 -21.85 -12.38 5.54
C ALA A 144 -22.45 -13.22 6.67
N VAL A 145 -22.03 -12.95 7.90
CA VAL A 145 -22.61 -13.57 9.10
C VAL A 145 -24.01 -12.96 9.34
N PRO A 146 -25.09 -13.76 9.38
CA PRO A 146 -26.43 -13.24 9.57
C PRO A 146 -26.57 -12.39 10.85
N GLY A 147 -27.23 -11.24 10.74
CA GLY A 147 -27.48 -10.34 11.87
C GLY A 147 -26.28 -9.49 12.32
N GLY A 148 -25.17 -9.48 11.56
CA GLY A 148 -23.96 -8.74 11.90
C GLY A 148 -23.37 -7.90 10.76
N ARG A 149 -22.27 -7.21 11.07
CA ARG A 149 -21.39 -6.47 10.13
C ARG A 149 -20.07 -7.22 9.89
N ARG A 150 -20.16 -8.54 9.94
CA ARG A 150 -19.02 -9.47 9.94
C ARG A 150 -19.12 -10.37 8.74
N TRP A 151 -17.96 -10.66 8.17
CA TRP A 151 -17.75 -11.51 7.03
C TRP A 151 -16.79 -12.59 7.46
N GLN A 152 -17.14 -13.82 7.19
CA GLN A 152 -16.23 -14.94 7.37
C GLN A 152 -15.62 -15.28 6.03
N VAL A 153 -14.32 -15.53 6.03
CA VAL A 153 -13.57 -15.97 4.86
C VAL A 153 -12.52 -16.97 5.31
N THR A 154 -12.24 -17.96 4.47
CA THR A 154 -11.10 -18.86 4.64
C THR A 154 -10.02 -18.41 3.67
N ALA A 155 -8.83 -18.11 4.16
CA ALA A 155 -7.78 -17.49 3.37
C ALA A 155 -6.45 -18.27 3.46
N THR A 156 -5.73 -18.40 2.35
CA THR A 156 -4.34 -18.88 2.37
C THR A 156 -3.43 -17.84 3.05
N PRO A 157 -2.21 -18.21 3.47
CA PRO A 157 -1.23 -17.25 3.97
C PRO A 157 -0.98 -16.08 3.02
N GLU A 158 -0.87 -16.33 1.71
CA GLU A 158 -0.65 -15.30 0.68
C GLU A 158 -1.86 -14.36 0.58
N GLN A 159 -3.08 -14.88 0.74
CA GLN A 159 -4.30 -14.09 0.79
C GLN A 159 -4.36 -13.24 2.07
N VAL A 160 -3.92 -13.77 3.22
CA VAL A 160 -3.80 -13.00 4.48
C VAL A 160 -2.80 -11.85 4.30
N GLU A 161 -1.69 -12.09 3.62
CA GLU A 161 -0.71 -11.05 3.28
C GLU A 161 -1.29 -10.00 2.35
N ALA A 162 -2.03 -10.41 1.32
CA ALA A 162 -2.69 -9.51 0.39
C ALA A 162 -3.76 -8.64 1.10
N ILE A 163 -4.56 -9.22 2.00
CA ILE A 163 -5.51 -8.48 2.84
C ILE A 163 -4.77 -7.46 3.69
N GLY A 164 -3.72 -7.90 4.40
CA GLY A 164 -2.91 -7.03 5.24
C GLY A 164 -2.28 -5.87 4.46
N PHE A 165 -1.79 -6.13 3.25
CA PHE A 165 -1.28 -5.10 2.35
C PHE A 165 -2.33 -4.04 2.02
N VAL A 166 -3.56 -4.44 1.65
CA VAL A 166 -4.63 -3.49 1.33
C VAL A 166 -5.06 -2.68 2.54
N LEU A 167 -5.20 -3.31 3.72
CA LEU A 167 -5.53 -2.60 4.95
C LEU A 167 -4.44 -1.61 5.36
N ARG A 168 -3.18 -1.94 5.08
CA ARG A 168 -2.06 -1.02 5.23
C ARG A 168 -2.17 0.18 4.26
N LEU A 169 -2.57 -0.02 3.00
CA LEU A 169 -2.84 1.09 2.07
C LEU A 169 -3.94 2.02 2.61
N GLU A 170 -5.03 1.47 3.16
CA GLU A 170 -6.08 2.26 3.81
C GLU A 170 -5.55 3.04 5.03
N ALA A 171 -4.67 2.42 5.82
CA ALA A 171 -4.04 3.08 6.96
C ALA A 171 -3.19 4.27 6.51
N LEU A 172 -2.38 4.10 5.47
CA LEU A 172 -1.57 5.17 4.86
C LEU A 172 -2.47 6.29 4.32
N ALA A 173 -3.60 5.95 3.73
CA ALA A 173 -4.56 6.88 3.13
C ALA A 173 -5.43 7.65 4.15
N GLY A 174 -5.55 7.18 5.39
CA GLY A 174 -6.12 8.01 6.46
C GLY A 174 -6.62 7.28 7.70
N THR A 175 -7.13 6.05 7.59
CA THR A 175 -7.71 5.35 8.76
C THR A 175 -6.97 4.05 9.07
N ALA A 176 -6.20 4.05 10.15
CA ALA A 176 -5.42 2.90 10.58
C ALA A 176 -6.18 1.88 11.45
N ARG A 177 -7.48 2.10 11.71
CA ARG A 177 -8.26 1.30 12.66
C ARG A 177 -8.43 -0.16 12.22
N ALA A 178 -8.80 -0.36 10.96
CA ALA A 178 -8.93 -1.69 10.35
C ALA A 178 -7.58 -2.42 10.37
N TRP A 179 -6.51 -1.73 9.95
CA TRP A 179 -5.15 -2.27 9.98
C TRP A 179 -4.67 -2.70 11.37
N HIS A 180 -4.84 -1.86 12.39
CA HIS A 180 -4.38 -2.20 13.75
C HIS A 180 -5.22 -3.31 14.40
N ARG A 181 -6.52 -3.39 14.07
CA ARG A 181 -7.33 -4.55 14.48
C ARG A 181 -6.78 -5.81 13.84
N PHE A 182 -6.64 -5.81 12.51
CA PHE A 182 -6.17 -6.95 11.75
C PHE A 182 -4.82 -7.46 12.26
N LEU A 183 -3.86 -6.56 12.50
CA LEU A 183 -2.55 -6.91 13.08
C LEU A 183 -2.64 -7.52 14.47
N ARG A 184 -3.57 -7.06 15.31
CA ARG A 184 -3.75 -7.60 16.67
C ARG A 184 -4.35 -9.00 16.64
N GLU A 185 -5.21 -9.28 15.68
CA GLU A 185 -6.00 -10.51 15.61
C GLU A 185 -5.28 -11.60 14.81
N TYR A 186 -4.54 -11.23 13.76
CA TYR A 186 -3.91 -12.17 12.81
C TYR A 186 -2.39 -12.01 12.72
N GLY A 187 -1.81 -11.04 13.42
CA GLY A 187 -0.38 -10.76 13.38
C GLY A 187 0.06 -9.98 12.12
N PRO A 188 1.33 -9.56 12.07
CA PRO A 188 1.88 -8.95 10.86
C PRO A 188 2.01 -9.99 9.75
N PRO A 189 1.71 -9.63 8.49
CA PRO A 189 2.04 -10.48 7.36
C PRO A 189 3.54 -10.79 7.36
N ILE A 190 3.89 -12.05 7.15
CA ILE A 190 5.29 -12.48 7.12
C ILE A 190 5.95 -11.73 5.96
N ARG A 191 6.96 -10.91 6.25
CA ARG A 191 7.71 -10.28 5.16
C ARG A 191 8.35 -11.41 4.35
N PRO A 192 8.18 -11.45 3.02
CA PRO A 192 9.03 -12.32 2.22
C PRO A 192 10.49 -11.92 2.51
N ALA A 193 11.31 -12.92 2.82
CA ALA A 193 12.74 -12.72 2.95
C ALA A 193 13.24 -12.12 1.64
N ARG A 194 13.84 -10.93 1.73
CA ARG A 194 14.51 -10.27 0.61
C ARG A 194 15.67 -11.10 0.11
#